data_AF-A0A7H8JWW6-F1
#
_entry.id   AF-A0A7H8JWW6-F1
#
_cell.length_a   1.000
_cell.length_b   1.000
_cell.length_c   1.000
_cell.angle_alpha   90.00
_cell.angle_beta   90.00
_cell.angle_gamma   90.00
#
_symmetry.space_group_name_H-M   'P 1'
#
loop_
_entity.id
_entity.type
_entity.pdbx_description
1 polymer ?
#
loop_
_entity_poly.entity_id
_entity_poly.type
_entity_poly.pdbx_seq_one_letter_code
_entity_poly.pdbx_strand_id
1 'polypeptide(L)'
;MRRDFSLSGRSWLLILLLLAVLAALLVPWPDVEGRLRAALPDDDDATRGPAAADRPLPGGGTAVLSRCGERGTPRPSPRGTGEREELPALVPGGHGYRDPGPRGKGRARFTLGLSLAPGSSPLALRAPVAGGGFTVEVYSAHDFRLLAAVRGLSADVVEGPEDKLVRVPRSGRFTFTEKQRLGLRLELPRAAVCPGHDFADLMASDPVHSNDTQDYPVFVVTMTDPALREHRARVLGTSPRGVSDRLVWVSWEPEAGEAV
;
A
#
# COMPACT_ATOMS: atom_id res chain seq x y z
N MET A 1 69.72 20.78 -40.49
CA MET A 1 70.04 20.06 -39.23
C MET A 1 68.79 19.32 -38.77
N ARG A 2 68.72 18.00 -38.96
CA ARG A 2 67.68 17.15 -38.36
C ARG A 2 68.16 16.77 -36.96
N ARG A 3 67.41 17.11 -35.92
CA ARG A 3 67.65 16.63 -34.55
C ARG A 3 66.80 15.38 -34.36
N ASP A 4 67.46 14.25 -34.30
CA ASP A 4 66.82 12.98 -33.95
C ASP A 4 66.52 13.00 -32.45
N PHE A 5 65.25 13.18 -32.09
CA PHE A 5 64.79 13.07 -30.72
C PHE A 5 64.65 11.58 -30.36
N SER A 6 65.72 10.99 -29.83
CA SER A 6 65.62 9.65 -29.25
C SER A 6 65.00 9.75 -27.85
N LEU A 7 63.74 9.34 -27.74
CA LEU A 7 63.08 9.14 -26.44
C LEU A 7 63.85 8.08 -25.64
N SER A 8 64.20 8.40 -24.40
CA SER A 8 64.88 7.46 -23.50
C SER A 8 64.01 6.23 -23.23
N GLY A 9 64.61 5.06 -22.98
CA GLY A 9 63.86 3.83 -22.69
C GLY A 9 62.87 3.97 -21.51
N ARG A 10 63.14 4.88 -20.56
CA ARG A 10 62.22 5.21 -19.45
C ARG A 10 60.96 5.94 -19.92
N SER A 11 61.09 6.81 -20.93
CA SER A 11 59.96 7.53 -21.52
C SER A 11 59.02 6.58 -22.26
N TRP A 12 59.56 5.56 -22.94
CA TRP A 12 58.76 4.51 -23.58
C TRP A 12 57.98 3.66 -22.59
N LEU A 13 58.60 3.30 -21.47
CA LEU A 13 57.94 2.56 -20.39
C LEU A 13 56.75 3.32 -19.81
N LEU A 14 56.89 4.63 -19.58
CA LEU A 14 55.80 5.47 -19.07
C LEU A 14 54.64 5.58 -20.07
N ILE A 15 54.94 5.72 -21.37
CA ILE A 15 53.90 5.79 -22.41
C ILE A 15 53.15 4.46 -22.52
N LEU A 16 53.86 3.33 -22.47
CA LEU A 16 53.23 2.00 -22.51
C LEU A 16 52.36 1.75 -21.29
N LEU A 17 52.81 2.18 -20.10
CA LEU A 17 52.02 2.03 -18.87
C LEU A 17 50.75 2.88 -18.91
N LEU A 18 50.86 4.11 -19.42
CA LEU A 18 49.71 5.00 -19.56
C LEU A 18 48.69 4.46 -20.57
N LEU A 19 49.15 3.91 -21.69
CA LEU A 19 48.29 3.25 -22.69
C LEU A 19 47.63 1.99 -22.12
N ALA A 20 48.33 1.20 -21.31
CA ALA A 20 47.76 0.02 -20.67
C ALA A 20 46.65 0.38 -19.66
N VAL A 21 46.84 1.46 -18.89
CA VAL A 21 45.80 1.96 -17.96
C VAL A 21 44.60 2.51 -18.73
N LEU A 22 44.82 3.28 -19.79
CA LEU A 22 43.74 3.79 -20.65
C LEU A 22 42.97 2.64 -21.33
N ALA A 23 43.67 1.62 -21.81
CA ALA A 23 43.04 0.43 -22.37
C ALA A 23 42.20 -0.29 -21.31
N ALA A 24 42.71 -0.45 -20.08
CA ALA A 24 41.97 -1.08 -18.98
C ALA A 24 40.71 -0.30 -18.56
N LEU A 25 40.73 1.04 -18.67
CA LEU A 25 39.58 1.91 -18.39
C LEU A 25 38.53 1.90 -19.51
N LEU A 26 38.93 1.58 -20.75
CA LEU A 26 38.04 1.52 -21.92
C LEU A 26 37.49 0.11 -22.20
N VAL A 27 37.98 -0.93 -21.51
CA VAL A 27 37.38 -2.26 -21.58
C VAL A 27 36.02 -2.19 -20.87
N PRO A 28 34.90 -2.49 -21.55
CA PRO A 28 33.60 -2.59 -20.90
C PRO A 28 33.71 -3.69 -19.85
N TRP A 29 33.65 -3.30 -18.57
CA TRP A 29 33.58 -4.26 -17.50
C TRP A 29 32.35 -5.13 -17.77
N PRO A 30 32.49 -6.46 -17.94
CA PRO A 30 31.32 -7.31 -18.00
C PRO A 30 30.50 -7.03 -16.74
N ASP A 31 29.18 -7.07 -16.87
CA ASP A 31 28.23 -6.82 -15.78
C ASP A 31 28.41 -7.83 -14.63
N VAL A 32 29.40 -7.54 -13.78
CA VAL A 32 29.79 -8.36 -12.62
C VAL A 32 28.72 -8.24 -11.55
N GLU A 33 28.02 -7.10 -11.46
CA GLU A 33 26.89 -6.89 -10.55
C GLU A 33 25.67 -7.73 -10.97
N GLY A 34 25.34 -7.79 -12.26
CA GLY A 34 24.26 -8.64 -12.78
C GLY A 34 24.53 -10.13 -12.56
N ARG A 35 25.79 -10.58 -12.69
CA ARG A 35 26.18 -11.98 -12.42
C ARG A 35 26.28 -12.32 -10.93
N LEU A 36 26.65 -11.36 -10.07
CA LEU A 36 26.62 -11.54 -8.62
C LEU A 36 25.18 -11.63 -8.10
N ARG A 37 24.24 -10.82 -8.63
CA ARG A 37 22.81 -10.96 -8.31
C ARG A 37 22.22 -12.29 -8.77
N ALA A 38 22.64 -12.81 -9.92
CA ALA A 38 22.14 -14.09 -10.45
C ALA A 38 22.76 -15.34 -9.79
N ALA A 39 23.88 -15.20 -9.07
CA ALA A 39 24.59 -16.31 -8.42
C ALA A 39 24.29 -16.44 -6.91
N LEU A 40 23.61 -15.45 -6.33
CA LEU A 40 23.05 -15.58 -4.99
C LEU A 40 21.73 -16.35 -5.09
N PRO A 41 21.50 -17.40 -4.29
CA PRO A 41 20.16 -17.97 -4.17
C PRO A 41 19.21 -16.83 -3.77
N ASP A 42 18.02 -16.80 -4.38
CA ASP A 42 16.95 -15.86 -4.02
C ASP A 42 16.85 -15.80 -2.49
N ASP A 43 17.26 -14.69 -1.87
CA ASP A 43 17.12 -14.43 -0.43
C ASP A 43 15.62 -14.39 0.00
N ASP A 44 14.72 -14.55 -0.97
CA ASP A 44 13.27 -14.62 -0.85
C ASP A 44 12.76 -15.77 0.03
N ASP A 45 13.53 -16.85 0.19
CA ASP A 45 13.09 -17.98 1.03
C ASP A 45 13.65 -17.92 2.46
N ALA A 46 14.76 -17.20 2.69
CA ALA A 46 15.40 -17.11 4.00
C ALA A 46 14.68 -16.17 4.99
N THR A 47 13.88 -15.22 4.48
CA THR A 47 13.04 -14.32 5.30
C THR A 47 11.62 -14.85 5.50
N ARG A 48 11.25 -15.96 4.87
CA ARG A 48 9.95 -16.61 5.06
C ARG A 48 9.98 -17.39 6.38
N GLY A 49 9.81 -16.66 7.49
CA GLY A 49 9.46 -17.27 8.76
C GLY A 49 8.23 -18.18 8.60
N PRO A 50 8.02 -19.17 9.48
CA PRO A 50 6.88 -20.07 9.38
C PRO A 50 5.59 -19.26 9.25
N ALA A 51 4.75 -19.60 8.28
CA ALA A 51 3.49 -18.91 8.02
C ALA A 51 2.68 -18.81 9.32
N ALA A 52 2.50 -17.59 9.81
CA ALA A 52 1.77 -17.35 11.04
C ALA A 52 0.28 -17.62 10.80
N ALA A 53 -0.38 -18.28 11.74
CA ALA A 53 -1.80 -18.56 11.62
C ALA A 53 -2.64 -17.26 11.69
N ASP A 54 -3.72 -17.22 10.89
CA ASP A 54 -4.77 -16.21 11.03
C ASP A 54 -5.31 -16.20 12.46
N ARG A 55 -5.61 -15.02 12.99
CA ARG A 55 -6.08 -14.89 14.38
C ARG A 55 -7.12 -13.80 14.56
N PRO A 56 -8.09 -14.00 15.49
CA PRO A 56 -9.05 -12.96 15.84
C PRO A 56 -8.34 -11.77 16.50
N LEU A 57 -8.91 -10.58 16.30
CA LEU A 57 -8.37 -9.34 16.87
C LEU A 57 -9.26 -8.81 18.00
N PRO A 58 -8.67 -8.16 19.03
CA PRO A 58 -9.44 -7.45 20.04
C PRO A 58 -10.29 -6.35 19.41
N GLY A 59 -11.59 -6.35 19.68
CA GLY A 59 -12.54 -5.37 19.09
C GLY A 59 -13.18 -5.82 17.78
N GLY A 60 -12.89 -7.04 17.31
CA GLY A 60 -13.49 -7.63 16.12
C GLY A 60 -12.50 -7.78 14.97
N GLY A 61 -12.91 -8.58 13.98
CA GLY A 61 -12.11 -8.89 12.80
C GLY A 61 -11.03 -9.95 13.02
N THR A 62 -10.20 -10.14 12.01
CA THR A 62 -9.23 -11.22 11.89
C THR A 62 -7.99 -10.72 11.18
N ALA A 63 -6.84 -10.85 11.81
CA ALA A 63 -5.55 -10.71 11.16
C ALA A 63 -5.33 -11.89 10.22
N VAL A 64 -4.98 -11.59 8.97
CA VAL A 64 -4.78 -12.59 7.91
C VAL A 64 -3.27 -12.80 7.73
N LEU A 65 -2.67 -13.50 8.68
CA LEU A 65 -1.21 -13.68 8.75
C LEU A 65 -0.72 -14.87 7.92
N SER A 66 -1.62 -15.78 7.56
CA SER A 66 -1.28 -16.97 6.75
C SER A 66 -0.74 -16.62 5.37
N ARG A 67 -1.03 -15.40 4.90
CA ARG A 67 -0.64 -14.87 3.59
C ARG A 67 0.58 -13.96 3.62
N CYS A 68 1.24 -13.83 4.77
CA CYS A 68 2.39 -12.94 4.91
C CYS A 68 3.51 -13.29 3.91
N GLY A 69 4.02 -12.26 3.22
CA GLY A 69 5.03 -12.42 2.18
C GLY A 69 4.52 -13.01 0.86
N GLU A 70 3.24 -13.36 0.73
CA GLU A 70 2.66 -13.70 -0.58
C GLU A 70 2.65 -12.47 -1.48
N ARG A 71 3.03 -12.66 -2.75
CA ARG A 71 2.86 -11.63 -3.77
C ARG A 71 1.38 -11.55 -4.16
N GLY A 72 0.83 -10.34 -4.22
CA GLY A 72 -0.57 -10.09 -4.57
C GLY A 72 -0.71 -9.05 -5.68
N THR A 73 -1.90 -9.02 -6.29
CA THR A 73 -2.29 -7.89 -7.14
C THR A 73 -2.97 -6.84 -6.27
N PRO A 74 -2.52 -5.56 -6.26
CA PRO A 74 -3.11 -4.54 -5.40
C PRO A 74 -4.61 -4.35 -5.61
N ARG A 75 -5.09 -4.38 -6.85
CA ARG A 75 -6.53 -4.24 -7.10
C ARG A 75 -7.23 -5.61 -7.11
N PRO A 76 -8.17 -5.86 -6.20
CA PRO A 76 -8.98 -7.08 -6.24
C PRO A 76 -9.90 -7.11 -7.45
N SER A 77 -10.18 -8.31 -7.98
CA SER A 77 -11.12 -8.51 -9.08
C SER A 77 -12.53 -8.04 -8.69
N PRO A 78 -13.26 -7.32 -9.56
CA PRO A 78 -14.58 -6.78 -9.25
C PRO A 78 -15.62 -7.88 -8.97
N ARG A 79 -16.57 -7.62 -8.07
CA ARG A 79 -17.59 -8.59 -7.63
C ARG A 79 -19.00 -8.30 -8.15
N GLY A 80 -19.17 -7.28 -8.97
CA GLY A 80 -20.46 -6.95 -9.58
C GLY A 80 -20.44 -5.63 -10.34
N THR A 81 -21.58 -5.33 -10.96
CA THR A 81 -21.78 -4.08 -11.70
C THR A 81 -21.65 -2.87 -10.79
N GLY A 82 -21.10 -1.78 -11.33
CA GLY A 82 -20.92 -0.50 -10.64
C GLY A 82 -19.75 -0.42 -9.67
N GLU A 83 -18.96 -1.49 -9.50
CA GLU A 83 -17.82 -1.47 -8.57
C GLU A 83 -16.68 -0.55 -9.03
N ARG A 84 -16.46 -0.47 -10.35
CA ARG A 84 -15.43 0.36 -10.98
C ARG A 84 -15.94 1.76 -11.39
N GLU A 85 -17.19 2.08 -11.06
CA GLU A 85 -17.70 3.43 -11.29
C GLU A 85 -17.05 4.42 -10.33
N GLU A 86 -16.95 5.68 -10.75
CA GLU A 86 -16.35 6.74 -9.96
C GLU A 86 -17.11 7.03 -8.66
N LEU A 87 -18.41 6.72 -8.60
CA LEU A 87 -19.27 7.02 -7.45
C LEU A 87 -20.33 5.92 -7.24
N PRO A 88 -20.69 5.59 -5.99
CA PRO A 88 -20.07 6.04 -4.75
C PRO A 88 -18.61 5.55 -4.63
N ALA A 89 -17.77 6.32 -3.93
CA ALA A 89 -16.35 6.06 -3.79
C ALA A 89 -15.87 6.06 -2.34
N LEU A 90 -14.81 5.28 -2.10
CA LEU A 90 -13.96 5.42 -0.92
C LEU A 90 -12.78 6.30 -1.31
N VAL A 91 -12.66 7.46 -0.67
CA VAL A 91 -11.68 8.49 -1.00
C VAL A 91 -10.63 8.55 0.10
N PRO A 92 -9.32 8.59 -0.22
CA PRO A 92 -8.29 8.71 0.80
C PRO A 92 -8.34 10.07 1.48
N GLY A 93 -8.12 10.09 2.79
CA GLY A 93 -7.87 11.31 3.57
C GLY A 93 -6.39 11.43 3.95
N GLY A 94 -5.81 10.34 4.45
CA GLY A 94 -4.41 10.27 4.86
C GLY A 94 -4.13 8.98 5.61
N HIS A 95 -2.88 8.65 5.84
CA HIS A 95 -2.50 7.51 6.66
C HIS A 95 -1.17 7.77 7.36
N GLY A 96 -0.92 7.04 8.44
CA GLY A 96 0.34 7.16 9.17
C GLY A 96 0.30 6.42 10.49
N TYR A 97 1.47 6.36 11.14
CA TYR A 97 1.59 5.80 12.47
C TYR A 97 2.03 6.85 13.48
N ARG A 98 1.63 6.61 14.73
CA ARG A 98 2.08 7.38 15.88
C ARG A 98 2.62 6.39 16.91
N ASP A 99 3.91 6.51 17.21
CA ASP A 99 4.51 5.85 18.36
C ASP A 99 4.76 6.89 19.47
N PRO A 100 4.08 6.79 20.62
CA PRO A 100 4.31 7.70 21.74
C PRO A 100 5.70 7.53 22.39
N GLY A 101 6.44 6.46 22.05
CA GLY A 101 7.74 6.15 22.63
C GLY A 101 7.65 5.70 24.10
N PRO A 102 8.79 5.37 24.73
CA PRO A 102 8.82 4.75 26.05
C PRO A 102 8.32 5.65 27.19
N ARG A 103 8.27 6.96 26.98
CA ARG A 103 7.82 7.95 27.97
C ARG A 103 6.45 8.56 27.64
N GLY A 104 5.92 8.30 26.45
CA GLY A 104 4.62 8.81 26.05
C GLY A 104 3.48 7.93 26.54
N LYS A 105 2.31 8.53 26.76
CA LYS A 105 1.11 7.77 27.14
C LYS A 105 0.47 7.16 25.90
N GLY A 106 0.15 5.87 25.96
CA GLY A 106 -0.60 5.15 24.93
C GLY A 106 0.19 4.02 24.28
N ARG A 107 -0.41 3.40 23.26
CA ARG A 107 0.24 2.39 22.41
C ARG A 107 0.54 2.96 21.04
N ALA A 108 1.51 2.38 20.33
CA ALA A 108 1.71 2.66 18.91
C ALA A 108 0.43 2.33 18.13
N ARG A 109 0.07 3.18 17.17
CA ARG A 109 -1.14 3.03 16.34
C ARG A 109 -0.82 3.40 14.91
N PHE A 110 -1.41 2.67 13.98
CA PHE A 110 -1.45 3.01 12.58
C PHE A 110 -2.89 3.34 12.21
N THR A 111 -3.12 4.48 11.57
CA THR A 111 -4.46 4.95 11.21
C THR A 111 -4.56 5.24 9.73
N LEU A 112 -5.71 4.88 9.15
CA LEU A 112 -6.11 5.24 7.79
C LEU A 112 -7.33 6.15 7.89
N GLY A 113 -7.16 7.39 7.46
CA GLY A 113 -8.23 8.36 7.24
C GLY A 113 -8.82 8.17 5.85
N LEU A 114 -10.13 8.02 5.79
CA LEU A 114 -10.90 7.81 4.57
C LEU A 114 -12.14 8.70 4.59
N SER A 115 -12.73 8.94 3.43
CA SER A 115 -14.06 9.54 3.34
C SER A 115 -14.91 8.83 2.32
N LEU A 116 -16.23 8.88 2.51
CA LEU A 116 -17.18 8.34 1.54
C LEU A 116 -17.80 9.47 0.72
N ALA A 117 -17.69 9.32 -0.60
CA ALA A 117 -18.36 10.17 -1.57
C ALA A 117 -19.58 9.42 -2.12
N PRO A 118 -20.83 9.86 -1.87
CA PRO A 118 -22.03 9.12 -2.26
C PRO A 118 -22.46 9.37 -3.72
N GLY A 119 -21.86 10.38 -4.36
CA GLY A 119 -22.29 10.92 -5.64
C GLY A 119 -23.50 11.84 -5.52
N SER A 120 -24.31 11.91 -6.58
CA SER A 120 -25.43 12.87 -6.71
C SER A 120 -26.63 12.54 -5.82
N SER A 121 -26.70 11.33 -5.25
CA SER A 121 -27.78 10.88 -4.40
C SER A 121 -27.30 10.68 -2.96
N PRO A 122 -28.09 11.04 -1.93
CA PRO A 122 -27.74 10.76 -0.54
C PRO A 122 -27.56 9.26 -0.27
N LEU A 123 -26.58 8.92 0.56
CA LEU A 123 -26.30 7.55 1.00
C LEU A 123 -26.45 7.46 2.52
N ALA A 124 -27.04 6.37 3.02
CA ALA A 124 -27.24 6.14 4.43
C ALA A 124 -26.69 4.78 4.86
N LEU A 125 -25.64 4.78 5.69
CA LEU A 125 -25.03 3.57 6.25
C LEU A 125 -25.51 3.33 7.68
N ARG A 126 -25.63 2.07 8.09
CA ARG A 126 -25.96 1.71 9.47
C ARG A 126 -24.73 1.89 10.37
N ALA A 127 -24.95 2.21 11.63
CA ALA A 127 -23.91 2.21 12.65
C ALA A 127 -23.78 0.81 13.29
N PRO A 128 -22.57 0.34 13.63
CA PRO A 128 -21.28 0.92 13.23
C PRO A 128 -21.07 0.81 11.71
N VAL A 129 -20.38 1.77 11.10
CA VAL A 129 -20.23 1.85 9.63
C VAL A 129 -19.61 0.57 9.10
N ALA A 130 -20.30 -0.05 8.13
CA ALA A 130 -20.00 -1.35 7.54
C ALA A 130 -20.00 -2.55 8.49
N GLY A 131 -20.16 -2.40 9.81
CA GLY A 131 -20.36 -3.50 10.75
C GLY A 131 -19.30 -4.60 10.75
N GLY A 132 -18.02 -4.25 10.52
CA GLY A 132 -16.97 -5.24 10.23
C GLY A 132 -16.68 -5.43 8.73
N GLY A 133 -17.29 -4.63 7.85
CA GLY A 133 -17.15 -4.78 6.40
C GLY A 133 -15.84 -4.25 5.82
N PHE A 134 -14.91 -3.75 6.65
CA PHE A 134 -13.61 -3.28 6.17
C PHE A 134 -12.57 -4.39 6.13
N THR A 135 -11.83 -4.42 5.02
CA THR A 135 -10.60 -5.17 4.84
C THR A 135 -9.50 -4.20 4.45
N VAL A 136 -8.33 -4.36 5.06
CA VAL A 136 -7.12 -3.59 4.76
C VAL A 136 -6.03 -4.59 4.46
N GLU A 137 -5.40 -4.42 3.30
CA GLU A 137 -4.18 -5.11 2.92
C GLU A 137 -3.12 -4.05 2.60
N VAL A 138 -1.88 -4.30 3.02
CA VAL A 138 -0.73 -3.44 2.74
C VAL A 138 0.32 -4.30 2.07
N TYR A 139 0.76 -3.87 0.90
CA TYR A 139 1.76 -4.55 0.09
C TYR A 139 3.04 -3.73 0.03
N SER A 140 4.21 -4.36 -0.03
CA SER A 140 5.48 -3.67 -0.28
C SER A 140 5.49 -2.98 -1.64
N ALA A 141 6.40 -2.01 -1.77
CA ALA A 141 6.74 -1.42 -3.06
C ALA A 141 7.32 -2.48 -4.01
N HIS A 142 7.13 -2.26 -5.32
CA HIS A 142 7.72 -3.02 -6.45
C HIS A 142 7.33 -4.50 -6.61
N ASP A 143 7.36 -5.30 -5.54
CA ASP A 143 7.15 -6.76 -5.61
C ASP A 143 5.82 -7.23 -5.00
N PHE A 144 5.06 -6.28 -4.44
CA PHE A 144 3.72 -6.48 -3.89
C PHE A 144 3.61 -7.64 -2.90
N ARG A 145 4.60 -7.84 -2.03
CA ARG A 145 4.49 -8.80 -0.91
C ARG A 145 3.60 -8.24 0.18
N LEU A 146 2.75 -9.10 0.73
CA LEU A 146 1.86 -8.71 1.81
C LEU A 146 2.64 -8.41 3.11
N LEU A 147 2.59 -7.16 3.56
CA LEU A 147 3.21 -6.66 4.80
C LEU A 147 2.23 -6.63 5.97
N ALA A 148 0.94 -6.42 5.70
CA ALA A 148 -0.11 -6.46 6.71
C ALA A 148 -1.46 -6.80 6.09
N ALA A 149 -2.29 -7.55 6.81
CA ALA A 149 -3.65 -7.82 6.38
C ALA A 149 -4.63 -8.04 7.53
N VAL A 150 -5.80 -7.44 7.39
CA VAL A 150 -6.91 -7.60 8.31
C VAL A 150 -8.23 -7.52 7.58
N ARG A 151 -9.17 -8.38 7.98
CA ARG A 151 -10.57 -8.33 7.56
C ARG A 151 -11.48 -8.17 8.77
N GLY A 152 -12.69 -7.70 8.58
CA GLY A 152 -13.64 -7.62 9.69
C GLY A 152 -13.55 -6.33 10.51
N LEU A 153 -12.87 -5.29 10.01
CA LEU A 153 -12.72 -4.03 10.75
C LEU A 153 -13.99 -3.18 10.68
N SER A 154 -14.21 -2.39 11.73
CA SER A 154 -15.18 -1.29 11.73
C SER A 154 -14.43 0.03 11.69
N ALA A 155 -15.07 1.07 11.14
CA ALA A 155 -14.53 2.42 11.13
C ALA A 155 -15.19 3.28 12.21
N ASP A 156 -14.38 4.12 12.85
CA ASP A 156 -14.88 5.28 13.59
C ASP A 156 -15.37 6.33 12.58
N VAL A 157 -16.51 6.96 12.88
CA VAL A 157 -16.93 8.15 12.13
C VAL A 157 -16.30 9.38 12.78
N VAL A 158 -15.63 10.19 11.96
CA VAL A 158 -14.88 11.37 12.41
C VAL A 158 -15.27 12.63 11.63
N GLU A 159 -15.11 13.79 12.25
CA GLU A 159 -15.38 15.09 11.64
C GLU A 159 -14.29 16.12 11.97
N GLY A 160 -14.02 16.99 10.99
CA GLY A 160 -13.07 18.09 11.10
C GLY A 160 -11.61 17.65 11.00
N PRO A 161 -10.67 18.61 10.97
CA PRO A 161 -9.24 18.34 10.80
C PRO A 161 -8.59 17.66 12.01
N GLU A 162 -9.28 17.62 13.16
CA GLU A 162 -8.82 16.98 14.38
C GLU A 162 -9.38 15.55 14.55
N ASP A 163 -10.06 15.01 13.54
CA ASP A 163 -10.70 13.68 13.55
C ASP A 163 -11.54 13.42 14.81
N LYS A 164 -12.42 14.37 15.15
CA LYS A 164 -13.29 14.27 16.32
C LYS A 164 -14.31 13.16 16.10
N LEU A 165 -14.41 12.24 17.05
CA LEU A 165 -15.39 11.16 17.02
C LEU A 165 -16.81 11.71 16.97
N VAL A 166 -17.56 11.30 15.95
CA VAL A 166 -18.97 11.63 15.78
C VAL A 166 -19.81 10.59 16.53
N ARG A 167 -20.76 11.08 17.32
CA ARG A 167 -21.71 10.19 18.02
C ARG A 167 -22.67 9.55 17.02
N VAL A 168 -23.00 8.28 17.26
CA VAL A 168 -24.01 7.57 16.48
C VAL A 168 -25.35 8.31 16.57
N PRO A 169 -25.97 8.68 15.42
CA PRO A 169 -27.27 9.34 15.41
C PRO A 169 -28.36 8.46 16.04
N ARG A 170 -29.41 9.08 16.59
CA ARG A 170 -30.56 8.35 17.18
C ARG A 170 -31.25 7.41 16.19
N SER A 171 -31.16 7.70 14.89
CA SER A 171 -31.66 6.84 13.81
C SER A 171 -30.88 5.53 13.65
N GLY A 172 -29.70 5.41 14.29
CA GLY A 172 -28.76 4.31 14.08
C GLY A 172 -28.10 4.33 12.70
N ARG A 173 -28.20 5.44 11.96
CA ARG A 173 -27.69 5.57 10.59
C ARG A 173 -26.96 6.89 10.37
N PHE A 174 -25.85 6.82 9.67
CA PHE A 174 -25.14 7.99 9.15
C PHE A 174 -25.62 8.26 7.73
N THR A 175 -26.23 9.42 7.51
CA THR A 175 -26.65 9.88 6.18
C THR A 175 -25.73 11.01 5.74
N PHE A 176 -25.28 10.94 4.49
CA PHE A 176 -24.32 11.89 3.94
C PHE A 176 -24.62 12.17 2.47
N THR A 177 -24.10 13.29 1.97
CA THR A 177 -24.41 13.85 0.64
C THR A 177 -23.11 14.27 -0.06
N GLU A 178 -23.20 14.77 -1.29
CA GLU A 178 -22.05 15.34 -1.99
C GLU A 178 -21.39 16.49 -1.20
N LYS A 179 -22.20 17.34 -0.56
CA LYS A 179 -21.73 18.52 0.21
C LYS A 179 -21.24 18.17 1.61
N GLN A 180 -21.67 17.03 2.13
CA GLN A 180 -21.33 16.57 3.48
C GLN A 180 -20.86 15.14 3.37
N ARG A 181 -19.54 14.96 3.24
CA ARG A 181 -18.90 13.63 3.16
C ARG A 181 -18.86 12.99 4.54
N LEU A 182 -18.88 11.65 4.58
CA LEU A 182 -18.69 10.92 5.83
C LEU A 182 -17.20 10.64 6.03
N GLY A 183 -16.57 11.30 7.00
CA GLY A 183 -15.19 11.02 7.41
C GLY A 183 -15.12 9.73 8.23
N LEU A 184 -14.10 8.92 7.93
CA LEU A 184 -13.88 7.61 8.53
C LEU A 184 -12.42 7.49 9.00
N ARG A 185 -12.23 6.87 10.17
CA ARG A 185 -10.91 6.48 10.66
C ARG A 185 -10.89 4.99 10.95
N LEU A 186 -9.98 4.29 10.30
CA LEU A 186 -9.65 2.89 10.60
C LEU A 186 -8.35 2.86 11.40
N GLU A 187 -8.32 2.09 12.48
CA GLU A 187 -7.09 1.74 13.19
C GLU A 187 -6.64 0.36 12.71
N LEU A 188 -5.45 0.25 12.11
CA LEU A 188 -4.83 -1.02 11.75
C LEU A 188 -4.14 -1.59 12.99
N PRO A 189 -4.59 -2.74 13.53
CA PRO A 189 -4.00 -3.29 14.74
C PRO A 189 -2.59 -3.82 14.46
N ARG A 190 -1.64 -3.60 15.38
CA ARG A 190 -0.26 -4.13 15.26
C ARG A 190 -0.23 -5.64 14.99
N ALA A 191 -1.21 -6.35 15.55
CA ALA A 191 -1.36 -7.79 15.42
C ALA A 191 -1.71 -8.29 14.00
N ALA A 192 -2.09 -7.37 13.09
CA ALA A 192 -2.35 -7.63 11.67
C ALA A 192 -1.12 -7.41 10.77
N VAL A 193 -0.02 -6.89 11.32
CA VAL A 193 1.24 -6.73 10.59
C VAL A 193 1.98 -8.06 10.60
N CYS A 194 2.59 -8.39 9.46
CA CYS A 194 3.31 -9.63 9.28
C CYS A 194 4.52 -9.75 10.23
N PRO A 195 4.86 -10.98 10.67
CA PRO A 195 6.07 -11.20 11.47
C PRO A 195 7.31 -10.65 10.77
N GLY A 196 8.20 -10.03 11.53
CA GLY A 196 9.41 -9.37 10.98
C GLY A 196 9.20 -7.92 10.54
N HIS A 197 7.95 -7.47 10.37
CA HIS A 197 7.62 -6.10 9.99
C HIS A 197 7.06 -5.28 11.15
N ASP A 198 7.12 -3.96 11.04
CA ASP A 198 6.50 -2.99 11.93
C ASP A 198 5.68 -1.90 11.22
N PHE A 199 5.22 -0.89 11.97
CA PHE A 199 4.42 0.19 11.38
C PHE A 199 5.26 1.18 10.57
N ALA A 200 6.56 1.29 10.84
CA ALA A 200 7.47 2.10 10.04
C ALA A 200 7.68 1.46 8.66
N ASP A 201 7.75 0.13 8.58
CA ASP A 201 7.83 -0.60 7.29
C ASP A 201 6.62 -0.32 6.39
N LEU A 202 5.44 -0.06 6.95
CA LEU A 202 4.25 0.29 6.18
C LEU A 202 4.30 1.71 5.58
N MET A 203 5.29 2.52 5.95
CA MET A 203 5.49 3.89 5.46
C MET A 203 6.84 4.08 4.75
N ALA A 204 7.72 3.09 4.83
CA ALA A 204 9.08 3.20 4.32
C ALA A 204 9.07 3.14 2.80
N SER A 205 9.77 4.08 2.15
CA SER A 205 10.02 4.01 0.71
C SER A 205 11.23 3.14 0.38
N ASP A 206 11.22 2.57 -0.82
CA ASP A 206 12.35 1.88 -1.43
C ASP A 206 12.62 2.41 -2.85
N PRO A 207 13.70 3.19 -3.06
CA PRO A 207 14.75 3.52 -2.10
C PRO A 207 14.29 4.48 -1.00
N VAL A 208 15.00 4.45 0.14
CA VAL A 208 14.72 5.31 1.29
C VAL A 208 14.74 6.79 0.88
N HIS A 209 13.72 7.53 1.33
CA HIS A 209 13.50 8.95 1.02
C HIS A 209 13.09 9.25 -0.42
N SER A 210 12.66 8.25 -1.19
CA SER A 210 12.06 8.51 -2.49
C SER A 210 10.87 9.47 -2.40
N ASN A 211 10.70 10.30 -3.43
CA ASN A 211 9.53 11.14 -3.65
C ASN A 211 8.53 10.54 -4.65
N ASP A 212 8.83 9.36 -5.22
CA ASP A 212 7.99 8.68 -6.19
C ASP A 212 6.99 7.76 -5.49
N THR A 213 5.71 7.85 -5.86
CA THR A 213 4.63 7.12 -5.16
C THR A 213 4.73 5.60 -5.31
N GLN A 214 5.31 5.12 -6.41
CA GLN A 214 5.52 3.69 -6.67
C GLN A 214 6.52 3.04 -5.70
N ASP A 215 7.39 3.86 -5.08
CA ASP A 215 8.41 3.41 -4.14
C ASP A 215 7.84 3.22 -2.74
N TYR A 216 6.57 3.52 -2.51
CA TYR A 216 5.90 3.37 -1.21
C TYR A 216 4.98 2.14 -1.18
N PRO A 217 4.72 1.58 0.02
CA PRO A 217 3.77 0.50 0.20
C PRO A 217 2.38 0.83 -0.36
N VAL A 218 1.76 -0.18 -0.97
CA VAL A 218 0.44 -0.06 -1.56
C VAL A 218 -0.63 -0.46 -0.58
N PHE A 219 -1.52 0.47 -0.26
CA PHE A 219 -2.68 0.25 0.59
C PHE A 219 -3.88 -0.12 -0.26
N VAL A 220 -4.54 -1.21 0.12
CA VAL A 220 -5.78 -1.68 -0.47
C VAL A 220 -6.82 -1.70 0.62
N VAL A 221 -7.77 -0.76 0.55
CA VAL A 221 -8.89 -0.71 1.49
C VAL A 221 -10.16 -1.07 0.77
N THR A 222 -10.80 -2.12 1.25
CA THR A 222 -12.09 -2.59 0.77
C THR A 222 -13.14 -2.35 1.85
N MET A 223 -14.24 -1.68 1.48
CA MET A 223 -15.43 -1.59 2.32
C MET A 223 -16.57 -2.37 1.67
N THR A 224 -17.23 -3.24 2.44
CA THR A 224 -18.43 -3.95 2.00
C THR A 224 -19.62 -3.53 2.87
N ASP A 225 -20.69 -3.03 2.26
CA ASP A 225 -21.93 -2.69 2.97
C ASP A 225 -23.14 -2.89 2.03
N PRO A 226 -24.15 -3.70 2.41
CA PRO A 226 -25.35 -3.91 1.59
C PRO A 226 -26.06 -2.62 1.15
N ALA A 227 -25.98 -1.55 1.93
CA ALA A 227 -26.57 -0.26 1.56
C ALA A 227 -25.94 0.35 0.30
N LEU A 228 -24.69 0.01 -0.03
CA LEU A 228 -24.04 0.43 -1.28
C LEU A 228 -24.66 -0.22 -2.49
N ARG A 229 -24.97 -1.53 -2.40
CA ARG A 229 -25.65 -2.26 -3.48
C ARG A 229 -27.02 -1.64 -3.73
N GLU A 230 -27.79 -1.43 -2.66
CA GLU A 230 -29.11 -0.79 -2.75
C GLU A 230 -29.01 0.61 -3.35
N HIS A 231 -27.98 1.37 -2.99
CA HIS A 231 -27.74 2.71 -3.53
C HIS A 231 -27.45 2.70 -5.03
N ARG A 232 -26.46 1.90 -5.45
CA ARG A 232 -26.09 1.76 -6.85
C ARG A 232 -27.25 1.26 -7.70
N ALA A 233 -28.00 0.27 -7.21
CA ALA A 233 -29.17 -0.24 -7.91
C ALA A 233 -30.21 0.85 -8.19
N ARG A 234 -30.47 1.72 -7.20
CA ARG A 234 -31.37 2.88 -7.38
C ARG A 234 -30.82 3.88 -8.39
N VAL A 235 -29.54 4.24 -8.30
CA VAL A 235 -28.91 5.20 -9.22
C VAL A 235 -28.89 4.68 -10.66
N LEU A 236 -28.62 3.39 -10.84
CA LEU A 236 -28.59 2.72 -12.14
C LEU A 236 -29.97 2.35 -12.70
N GLY A 237 -31.05 2.53 -11.91
CA GLY A 237 -32.40 2.11 -12.31
C GLY A 237 -32.53 0.61 -12.55
N THR A 238 -31.80 -0.22 -11.81
CA THR A 238 -31.75 -1.68 -11.99
C THR A 238 -32.05 -2.44 -10.70
N SER A 239 -32.18 -3.77 -10.80
CA SER A 239 -32.30 -4.64 -9.64
C SER A 239 -31.00 -4.69 -8.83
N PRO A 240 -31.05 -4.76 -7.49
CA PRO A 240 -29.86 -4.97 -6.65
C PRO A 240 -29.09 -6.27 -6.97
N ARG A 241 -29.72 -7.24 -7.63
CA ARG A 241 -29.08 -8.52 -7.97
C ARG A 241 -27.94 -8.31 -8.97
N GLY A 242 -26.73 -8.71 -8.60
CA GLY A 242 -25.54 -8.56 -9.43
C GLY A 242 -24.83 -7.21 -9.32
N VAL A 243 -25.38 -6.27 -8.55
CA VAL A 243 -24.73 -4.98 -8.23
C VAL A 243 -23.78 -5.17 -7.05
N SER A 244 -22.59 -4.58 -7.15
CA SER A 244 -21.58 -4.67 -6.09
C SER A 244 -21.98 -3.87 -4.86
N ASP A 245 -21.79 -4.47 -3.68
CA ASP A 245 -21.88 -3.83 -2.35
C ASP A 245 -20.51 -3.34 -1.86
N ARG A 246 -19.52 -3.28 -2.75
CA ARG A 246 -18.12 -3.03 -2.40
C ARG A 246 -17.61 -1.70 -2.90
N LEU A 247 -16.85 -0.99 -2.07
CA LEU A 247 -15.97 0.09 -2.46
C LEU A 247 -14.52 -0.37 -2.30
N VAL A 248 -13.67 -0.02 -3.25
CA VAL A 248 -12.25 -0.38 -3.24
C VAL A 248 -11.44 0.88 -3.50
N TRP A 249 -10.59 1.22 -2.55
CA TRP A 249 -9.54 2.22 -2.73
C TRP A 249 -8.18 1.50 -2.77
N VAL A 250 -7.34 1.91 -3.71
CA VAL A 250 -5.95 1.48 -3.84
C VAL A 250 -5.09 2.75 -3.86
N SER A 251 -4.02 2.81 -3.08
CA SER A 251 -3.17 4.01 -3.01
C SER A 251 -2.37 4.24 -4.29
N TRP A 252 -1.99 3.17 -4.97
CA TRP A 252 -1.28 3.20 -6.25
C TRP A 252 -1.57 1.94 -7.06
N GLU A 253 -1.74 2.10 -8.36
CA GLU A 253 -1.88 1.00 -9.31
C GLU A 253 -0.81 1.14 -10.39
N PRO A 254 -0.07 0.07 -10.70
CA PRO A 254 0.81 0.08 -11.86
C PRO A 254 -0.03 0.31 -13.12
N GLU A 255 0.51 1.08 -14.07
CA GLU A 255 -0.16 1.28 -15.35
C GLU A 255 -0.36 -0.08 -16.05
N ALA A 256 -1.51 -0.25 -16.72
CA ALA A 256 -1.83 -1.45 -17.46
C ALA A 256 -0.87 -1.61 -18.65
N GLY A 257 0.30 -2.19 -18.40
CA GLY A 257 1.41 -2.31 -19.34
C GLY A 257 2.70 -2.85 -18.71
N GLU A 258 2.85 -2.72 -17.39
CA GLU A 258 4.01 -3.20 -16.62
C GLU A 258 3.67 -4.40 -15.74
N ALA A 259 2.91 -5.36 -16.27
CA ALA A 259 2.83 -6.68 -15.63
C ALA A 259 4.19 -7.36 -15.80
N VAL A 260 4.97 -7.42 -14.72
CA VAL A 260 6.22 -8.19 -14.61
C VAL A 260 5.96 -9.68 -14.80
#